data_AF-A0AAU9ICK7-F1
#
_entry.id   AF-A0AAU9ICK7-F1
#
_cell.length_a   1.000
_cell.length_b   1.000
_cell.length_c   1.000
_cell.angle_alpha   90.00
_cell.angle_beta   90.00
_cell.angle_gamma   90.00
#
_symmetry.space_group_name_H-M   'P 1'
#
loop_
_entity.id
_entity.type
_entity.pdbx_description
1 polymer ?
#
loop_
_entity_poly.entity_id
_entity_poly.type
_entity_poly.pdbx_seq_one_letter_code
_entity_poly.pdbx_strand_id
1 'polypeptide(L)'
;MSSDRNFSKIRIELQIIQSGTSQDISIPNIDSKLIACNQNDNFLIQPLLKFLSDHHQNLEHTMVSLFSSIKKVFVYSGNYPLPGDLQVSANEFISNSTIKLRFRYTRDYESSKTAQVEQGAEEDNESDSGAKGSKRTKERKVGVIIEKVAQWRNLYNGVPNSNGEMVRLTLEEAATKVGISKKSLDDYLLQLRFGRKYGFNFEEHKNDKVGLLRAFVKKFKKIQSDLSKVKPGETIPSELEQQINEKGTPLCKSKKCCVPPSGILKVPGQSSN
;
A
#
# COMPACT_ATOMS: atom_id res chain seq x y z
N MET A 1 -46.12 -6.92 5.10
CA MET A 1 -46.53 -5.50 5.10
C MET A 1 -45.26 -4.69 4.87
N SER A 2 -44.99 -4.28 3.62
CA SER A 2 -43.84 -3.42 3.32
C SER A 2 -44.09 -2.05 3.92
N SER A 3 -43.20 -1.62 4.81
CA SER A 3 -43.14 -0.23 5.25
C SER A 3 -42.60 0.59 4.10
N ASP A 4 -43.48 1.18 3.29
CA ASP A 4 -43.10 2.17 2.28
C ASP A 4 -42.50 3.38 3.00
N ARG A 5 -41.18 3.38 3.18
CA ARG A 5 -40.44 4.58 3.57
C ARG A 5 -40.48 5.53 2.40
N ASN A 6 -41.52 6.37 2.37
CA ASN A 6 -41.66 7.39 1.37
C ASN A 6 -40.75 8.56 1.75
N PHE A 7 -39.51 8.52 1.26
CA PHE A 7 -38.63 9.69 1.33
C PHE A 7 -39.18 10.70 0.33
N SER A 8 -39.97 11.68 0.75
CA SER A 8 -40.52 12.67 -0.20
C SER A 8 -39.42 13.54 -0.83
N LYS A 9 -38.31 13.75 -0.11
CA LYS A 9 -37.10 14.45 -0.55
C LYS A 9 -35.89 13.89 0.18
N ILE A 10 -34.81 13.63 -0.55
CA ILE A 10 -33.53 13.17 0.03
C ILE A 10 -32.49 14.28 -0.12
N ARG A 11 -31.70 14.49 0.92
CA ARG A 11 -30.53 15.36 0.90
C ARG A 11 -29.28 14.52 0.68
N ILE A 12 -28.37 14.98 -0.18
CA ILE A 12 -27.03 14.41 -0.29
C ILE A 12 -26.02 15.37 0.28
N GLU A 13 -25.18 14.85 1.17
CA GLU A 13 -23.96 15.51 1.61
C GLU A 13 -22.79 14.79 0.94
N LEU A 14 -22.10 15.51 0.07
CA LEU A 14 -20.99 15.00 -0.70
C LEU A 14 -19.69 15.61 -0.22
N GLN A 15 -18.75 14.78 0.17
CA GLN A 15 -17.38 15.19 0.48
C GLN A 15 -16.45 14.77 -0.64
N ILE A 16 -15.77 15.74 -1.25
CA ILE A 16 -14.86 15.54 -2.38
C ILE A 16 -13.45 15.81 -1.92
N ILE A 17 -12.60 14.80 -1.99
CA ILE A 17 -11.20 14.88 -1.57
C ILE A 17 -10.33 14.81 -2.81
N GLN A 18 -9.68 15.94 -3.13
CA GLN A 18 -8.76 16.08 -4.25
C GLN A 18 -7.47 16.75 -3.77
N SER A 19 -6.32 16.14 -4.09
CA SER A 19 -4.99 16.70 -3.78
C SER A 19 -4.78 17.16 -2.32
N GLY A 20 -5.45 16.53 -1.36
CA GLY A 20 -5.36 16.87 0.07
C GLY A 20 -6.30 17.98 0.52
N THR A 21 -6.97 18.64 -0.41
CA THR A 21 -8.10 19.54 -0.13
C THR A 21 -9.41 18.74 -0.04
N SER A 22 -10.31 19.18 0.83
CA SER A 22 -11.65 18.63 0.97
C SER A 22 -12.66 19.72 0.66
N GLN A 23 -13.60 19.43 -0.24
CA GLN A 23 -14.75 20.27 -0.53
C GLN A 23 -16.01 19.53 -0.12
N ASP A 24 -16.85 20.17 0.69
CA ASP A 24 -18.15 19.62 1.07
C ASP A 24 -19.24 20.33 0.26
N ILE A 25 -20.11 19.54 -0.37
CA ILE A 25 -21.21 19.97 -1.22
C ILE A 25 -22.50 19.39 -0.65
N SER A 26 -23.53 20.22 -0.51
CA SER A 26 -24.85 19.78 -0.06
C SER A 26 -25.86 19.95 -1.19
N ILE A 27 -26.45 18.84 -1.62
CA ILE A 27 -27.47 18.80 -2.68
C ILE A 27 -28.82 18.50 -2.02
N PRO A 28 -29.69 19.50 -1.84
CA PRO A 28 -31.01 19.30 -1.26
C PRO A 28 -32.00 18.74 -2.31
N ASN A 29 -33.10 18.16 -1.82
CA ASN A 29 -34.30 17.88 -2.61
C ASN A 29 -34.11 16.94 -3.81
N ILE A 30 -33.30 15.91 -3.67
CA ILE A 30 -33.14 14.88 -4.69
C ILE A 30 -34.40 14.01 -4.76
N ASP A 31 -34.82 13.73 -5.99
CA ASP A 31 -35.96 12.86 -6.27
C ASP A 31 -35.70 11.46 -5.71
N SER A 32 -36.60 11.00 -4.84
CA SER A 32 -36.50 9.72 -4.18
C SER A 32 -36.63 8.53 -5.11
N LYS A 33 -37.10 8.73 -6.35
CA LYS A 33 -37.05 7.71 -7.39
C LYS A 33 -35.63 7.21 -7.69
N LEU A 34 -34.61 8.02 -7.40
CA LEU A 34 -33.20 7.62 -7.54
C LEU A 34 -32.74 6.62 -6.46
N ILE A 35 -33.50 6.47 -5.38
CA ILE A 35 -33.17 5.66 -4.20
C ILE A 35 -34.36 4.73 -3.92
N ALA A 36 -34.74 3.96 -4.94
CA ALA A 36 -35.77 2.94 -4.78
C ALA A 36 -35.21 1.77 -3.93
N CYS A 37 -35.84 1.51 -2.78
CA CYS A 37 -35.53 0.36 -1.95
C CYS A 37 -36.26 -0.89 -2.46
N ASN A 38 -35.61 -2.04 -2.37
CA ASN A 38 -36.23 -3.34 -2.58
C ASN A 38 -36.91 -3.86 -1.30
N GLN A 39 -37.49 -5.07 -1.37
CA GLN A 39 -38.20 -5.70 -0.26
C GLN A 39 -37.34 -5.93 0.99
N ASN A 40 -36.00 -5.94 0.84
CA ASN A 40 -35.04 -6.12 1.94
C ASN A 40 -34.52 -4.78 2.49
N ASP A 41 -35.17 -3.66 2.15
CA ASP A 41 -34.75 -2.30 2.51
C ASP A 41 -33.33 -1.97 2.05
N ASN A 42 -32.90 -2.56 0.92
CA ASN A 42 -31.67 -2.21 0.24
C ASN A 42 -31.98 -1.38 -0.99
N PHE A 43 -31.16 -0.38 -1.30
CA PHE A 43 -31.28 0.40 -2.53
C PHE A 43 -30.06 0.21 -3.42
N LEU A 44 -30.27 0.39 -4.73
CA LEU A 44 -29.19 0.41 -5.71
C LEU A 44 -28.50 1.77 -5.65
N ILE A 45 -27.18 1.77 -5.47
CA ILE A 45 -26.42 3.02 -5.41
C ILE A 45 -26.11 3.59 -6.80
N GLN A 46 -26.08 2.75 -7.84
CA GLN A 46 -25.64 3.14 -9.17
C GLN A 46 -26.49 4.25 -9.81
N PRO A 47 -27.85 4.24 -9.76
CA PRO A 47 -28.65 5.34 -10.31
C PRO A 47 -28.31 6.68 -9.69
N LEU A 48 -28.05 6.69 -8.39
CA LEU A 48 -27.65 7.88 -7.67
C LEU A 48 -26.26 8.38 -8.10
N LEU A 49 -25.28 7.49 -8.24
CA LEU A 49 -23.94 7.87 -8.70
C LEU A 49 -23.96 8.36 -10.15
N LYS A 50 -24.80 7.77 -11.01
CA LYS A 50 -25.00 8.25 -12.38
C LYS A 50 -25.57 9.67 -12.39
N PHE A 51 -26.62 9.92 -11.61
CA PHE A 51 -27.18 11.27 -11.45
C PHE A 51 -26.11 12.28 -11.00
N LEU A 52 -25.28 11.93 -10.01
CA LEU A 52 -24.20 12.81 -9.55
C LEU A 52 -23.11 13.04 -10.59
N SER A 53 -22.78 12.01 -11.39
CA SER A 53 -21.81 12.13 -12.49
C SER A 53 -22.31 13.06 -13.59
N ASP A 54 -23.62 13.02 -13.89
CA ASP A 54 -24.21 13.83 -14.97
C ASP A 54 -24.32 15.31 -14.59
N HIS A 55 -24.51 15.62 -13.29
CA HIS A 55 -24.85 16.98 -12.83
C HIS A 55 -23.72 17.74 -12.17
N HIS A 56 -22.73 17.05 -11.59
CA HIS A 56 -21.79 17.72 -10.70
C HIS A 56 -20.32 17.55 -11.07
N GLN A 57 -19.84 16.35 -11.48
CA GLN A 57 -18.41 16.11 -11.77
C GLN A 57 -18.17 14.84 -12.59
N ASN A 58 -17.01 14.76 -13.27
CA ASN A 58 -16.52 13.47 -13.80
C ASN A 58 -16.06 12.58 -12.64
N LEU A 59 -16.82 11.53 -12.33
CA LEU A 59 -16.53 10.58 -11.24
C LEU A 59 -15.59 9.44 -11.64
N GLU A 60 -15.04 9.42 -12.86
CA GLU A 60 -14.10 8.39 -13.31
C GLU A 60 -12.93 8.22 -12.33
N HIS A 61 -12.53 6.97 -12.09
CA HIS A 61 -11.40 6.59 -11.24
C HIS A 61 -11.46 7.13 -9.80
N THR A 62 -12.67 7.43 -9.32
CA THR A 62 -12.92 7.94 -7.99
C THR A 62 -13.26 6.80 -7.03
N MET A 63 -12.61 6.79 -5.87
CA MET A 63 -13.00 5.91 -4.77
C MET A 63 -14.30 6.41 -4.16
N VAL A 64 -15.32 5.56 -4.12
CA VAL A 64 -16.64 5.86 -3.55
C VAL A 64 -16.75 5.25 -2.17
N SER A 65 -17.16 6.05 -1.18
CA SER A 65 -17.48 5.58 0.17
C SER A 65 -18.81 6.15 0.63
N LEU A 66 -19.66 5.33 1.26
CA LEU A 66 -20.86 5.82 1.95
C LEU A 66 -20.63 5.90 3.45
N PHE A 67 -21.27 6.86 4.10
CA PHE A 67 -21.26 6.95 5.55
C PHE A 67 -22.26 5.98 6.19
N SER A 68 -21.76 5.03 6.99
CA SER A 68 -22.57 4.16 7.82
C SER A 68 -23.01 4.91 9.08
N SER A 69 -24.31 5.14 9.22
CA SER A 69 -24.90 5.81 10.39
C SER A 69 -24.81 4.97 11.67
N ILE A 70 -24.73 3.64 11.51
CA ILE A 70 -24.55 2.67 12.60
C ILE A 70 -23.10 2.70 13.10
N LYS A 71 -22.14 2.58 12.19
CA LYS A 71 -20.71 2.49 12.54
C LYS A 71 -20.04 3.85 12.72
N LYS A 72 -20.73 4.94 12.38
CA LYS A 72 -20.22 6.33 12.40
C LYS A 72 -18.93 6.52 11.59
N VAL A 73 -18.78 5.79 10.48
CA VAL A 73 -17.60 5.84 9.62
C VAL A 73 -17.98 5.75 8.14
N PHE A 74 -17.10 6.26 7.27
CA PHE A 74 -17.21 6.01 5.84
C PHE A 74 -16.71 4.61 5.50
N VAL A 75 -17.57 3.83 4.85
CA VAL A 75 -17.29 2.47 4.37
C VAL A 75 -16.97 2.56 2.88
N TYR A 76 -15.80 2.05 2.49
CA TYR A 76 -15.39 1.99 1.10
C TYR A 76 -16.25 0.99 0.31
N SER A 77 -16.80 1.44 -0.81
CA SER A 77 -17.75 0.68 -1.62
C SER A 77 -17.22 0.28 -2.99
N GLY A 78 -16.04 0.78 -3.37
CA GLY A 78 -15.39 0.48 -4.63
C GLY A 78 -14.91 1.73 -5.37
N ASN A 79 -14.41 1.53 -6.58
CA ASN A 79 -14.07 2.60 -7.50
C ASN A 79 -15.21 2.79 -8.49
N TYR A 80 -15.58 4.02 -8.81
CA TYR A 80 -16.56 4.31 -9.84
C TYR A 80 -16.00 3.99 -11.25
N PRO A 81 -16.79 3.37 -12.15
CA PRO A 81 -18.17 2.91 -11.93
C PRO A 81 -18.24 1.67 -11.05
N LEU A 82 -19.18 1.67 -10.10
CA LEU A 82 -19.46 0.52 -9.24
C LEU A 82 -20.23 -0.57 -10.03
N PRO A 83 -20.16 -1.84 -9.61
CA PRO A 83 -21.02 -2.90 -10.13
C PRO A 83 -22.50 -2.50 -10.07
N GLY A 84 -23.26 -2.75 -11.14
CA GLY A 84 -24.64 -2.26 -11.24
C GLY A 84 -25.64 -2.96 -10.32
N ASP A 85 -25.25 -4.12 -9.79
CA ASP A 85 -25.97 -4.91 -8.80
C ASP A 85 -25.60 -4.53 -7.35
N LEU A 86 -24.71 -3.55 -7.14
CA LEU A 86 -24.30 -3.14 -5.80
C LEU A 86 -25.47 -2.53 -5.02
N GLN A 87 -25.92 -3.28 -4.03
CA GLN A 87 -26.98 -2.90 -3.10
C GLN A 87 -26.40 -2.53 -1.74
N VAL A 88 -26.98 -1.51 -1.12
CA VAL A 88 -26.63 -1.06 0.23
C VAL A 88 -27.88 -0.91 1.09
N SER A 89 -27.76 -1.20 2.38
CA SER A 89 -28.89 -1.13 3.31
C SER A 89 -29.32 0.31 3.58
N ALA A 90 -30.57 0.64 3.28
CA ALA A 90 -31.13 1.96 3.55
C ALA A 90 -31.08 2.31 5.04
N ASN A 91 -31.31 1.33 5.92
CA ASN A 91 -31.18 1.49 7.37
C ASN A 91 -29.79 1.93 7.82
N GLU A 92 -28.75 1.44 7.16
CA GLU A 92 -27.38 1.77 7.53
C GLU A 92 -26.96 3.12 6.94
N PHE A 93 -27.36 3.41 5.71
CA PHE A 93 -26.76 4.49 4.91
C PHE A 93 -27.68 5.71 4.68
N ILE A 94 -28.96 5.64 5.03
CA ILE A 94 -29.89 6.78 5.00
C ILE A 94 -30.25 7.15 6.45
N SER A 95 -29.82 8.34 6.89
CA SER A 95 -30.16 8.87 8.21
C SER A 95 -30.81 10.23 8.08
N ASN A 96 -32.00 10.43 8.68
CA ASN A 96 -32.74 11.69 8.61
C ASN A 96 -32.91 12.18 7.15
N SER A 97 -33.33 11.27 6.26
CA SER A 97 -33.46 11.52 4.81
C SER A 97 -32.20 12.09 4.16
N THR A 98 -31.03 11.81 4.75
CA THR A 98 -29.73 12.28 4.27
C THR A 98 -28.83 11.10 3.95
N ILE A 99 -28.22 11.12 2.77
CA ILE A 99 -27.16 10.20 2.37
C ILE A 99 -25.85 10.98 2.34
N LYS A 100 -24.82 10.45 2.99
CA LYS A 100 -23.48 11.05 2.92
C LYS A 100 -22.56 10.19 2.07
N LEU A 101 -21.98 10.82 1.05
CA LEU A 101 -21.05 10.21 0.11
C LEU A 101 -19.69 10.89 0.26
N ARG A 102 -18.64 10.10 0.07
CA ARG A 102 -17.28 10.61 -0.04
C ARG A 102 -16.66 10.10 -1.33
N PHE A 103 -16.19 11.04 -2.12
CA PHE A 103 -15.41 10.82 -3.33
C PHE A 103 -13.96 11.18 -3.05
N ARG A 104 -13.05 10.28 -3.42
CA ARG A 104 -11.61 10.53 -3.37
C ARG A 104 -11.01 10.21 -4.73
N TYR A 105 -10.48 11.24 -5.38
CA TYR A 105 -9.75 11.08 -6.62
C TYR A 105 -8.40 10.42 -6.36
N THR A 106 -8.06 9.44 -7.20
CA THR A 106 -6.75 8.80 -7.17
C THR A 106 -5.74 9.68 -7.92
N ARG A 107 -4.54 9.88 -7.35
CA ARG A 107 -3.49 10.78 -7.90
C ARG A 107 -2.98 10.35 -9.28
N ASP A 108 -3.20 9.10 -9.67
CA ASP A 108 -2.76 8.56 -10.94
C ASP A 108 -3.56 9.15 -12.12
N TYR A 109 -4.81 9.58 -11.91
CA TYR A 109 -5.62 10.24 -12.94
C TYR A 109 -5.21 11.70 -13.18
N GLU A 110 -4.87 12.45 -12.13
CA GLU A 110 -4.40 13.85 -12.30
C GLU A 110 -3.10 13.92 -13.10
N SER A 111 -2.17 12.98 -12.88
CA SER A 111 -0.93 12.90 -13.67
C SER A 111 -1.20 12.63 -15.15
N SER A 112 -2.30 11.94 -15.46
CA SER A 112 -2.68 11.60 -16.84
C SER A 112 -3.32 12.79 -17.59
N LYS A 113 -3.85 13.78 -16.85
CA LYS A 113 -4.45 14.99 -17.45
C LYS A 113 -3.43 16.10 -17.72
N THR A 114 -2.37 16.16 -16.92
CA THR A 114 -1.28 17.14 -17.10
C THR A 114 -0.19 16.63 -18.06
N ALA A 115 -0.06 15.32 -18.27
CA ALA A 115 1.02 14.72 -19.09
C ALA A 115 0.81 14.73 -20.62
N GLN A 116 -0.19 15.45 -21.14
CA GLN A 116 -0.30 15.67 -22.60
C GLN A 116 0.28 17.02 -23.06
N VAL A 117 0.83 17.82 -22.15
CA VAL A 117 1.61 19.01 -22.47
C VAL A 117 2.92 18.86 -21.69
N GLU A 118 4.05 18.97 -22.39
CA GLU A 118 5.42 18.89 -21.87
C GLU A 118 6.02 17.48 -21.71
N GLN A 119 6.52 16.97 -22.85
CA GLN A 119 7.70 16.11 -22.88
C GLN A 119 8.94 16.94 -22.54
N GLY A 120 9.76 16.41 -21.62
CA GLY A 120 11.21 16.64 -21.60
C GLY A 120 11.75 17.53 -20.49
N ALA A 121 12.05 16.94 -19.34
CA ALA A 121 13.30 17.11 -18.60
C ALA A 121 13.25 16.28 -17.31
N GLU A 122 14.22 15.38 -17.16
CA GLU A 122 14.56 14.78 -15.88
C GLU A 122 15.16 15.84 -14.97
N GLU A 123 14.65 16.00 -13.74
CA GLU A 123 15.45 16.48 -12.61
C GLU A 123 14.79 16.09 -11.27
N ASP A 124 15.58 15.37 -10.48
CA ASP A 124 15.32 15.00 -9.08
C ASP A 124 15.28 16.27 -8.22
N ASN A 125 14.11 16.61 -7.67
CA ASN A 125 14.00 17.51 -6.52
C ASN A 125 12.82 17.11 -5.64
N GLU A 126 13.10 16.38 -4.55
CA GLU A 126 12.15 15.97 -3.52
C GLU A 126 12.26 16.94 -2.33
N SER A 127 11.44 18.01 -2.34
CA SER A 127 11.15 18.84 -1.16
C SER A 127 9.77 18.48 -0.62
N ASP A 128 9.72 17.73 0.49
CA ASP A 128 8.50 17.31 1.18
C ASP A 128 8.14 18.31 2.27
N SER A 129 7.10 19.12 2.03
CA SER A 129 6.40 19.88 3.06
C SER A 129 4.96 19.38 3.16
N GLY A 130 4.73 18.47 4.12
CA GLY A 130 3.54 18.40 4.96
C GLY A 130 2.18 18.12 4.30
N ALA A 131 1.75 16.86 4.30
CA ALA A 131 0.35 16.49 4.59
C ALA A 131 0.23 14.98 4.89
N LYS A 132 -0.19 14.65 6.12
CA LYS A 132 -0.48 13.28 6.60
C LYS A 132 -1.71 12.69 5.87
N GLY A 133 -1.49 12.16 4.68
CA GLY A 133 -2.34 11.13 4.06
C GLY A 133 -1.44 9.94 3.74
N SER A 134 -1.86 8.73 4.10
CA SER A 134 -1.16 7.46 3.81
C SER A 134 -1.06 7.24 2.30
N LYS A 135 -0.15 7.98 1.65
CA LYS A 135 0.34 7.75 0.31
C LYS A 135 1.03 6.38 0.42
N ARG A 136 0.46 5.33 -0.20
CA ARG A 136 1.19 4.06 -0.32
C ARG A 136 2.53 4.41 -0.93
N THR A 137 3.60 4.28 -0.15
CA THR A 137 4.93 4.71 -0.58
C THR A 137 5.23 3.95 -1.85
N LYS A 138 5.52 4.68 -2.95
CA LYS A 138 5.96 4.08 -4.20
C LYS A 138 7.06 3.07 -3.85
N GLU A 139 6.87 1.84 -4.29
CA GLU A 139 7.78 0.77 -3.90
C GLU A 139 9.18 1.09 -4.41
N ARG A 140 10.15 1.21 -3.49
CA ARG A 140 11.52 1.62 -3.80
C ARG A 140 12.30 0.47 -4.44
N LYS A 141 13.31 0.81 -5.24
CA LYS A 141 14.27 -0.16 -5.80
C LYS A 141 15.24 -0.66 -4.73
N VAL A 142 15.81 -1.85 -4.92
CA VAL A 142 16.79 -2.45 -4.01
C VAL A 142 18.03 -1.57 -3.85
N GLY A 143 18.59 -1.03 -4.94
CA GLY A 143 19.76 -0.13 -4.89
C GLY A 143 19.50 1.10 -4.03
N VAL A 144 18.35 1.75 -4.24
CA VAL A 144 17.95 2.95 -3.49
C VAL A 144 17.85 2.68 -1.99
N ILE A 145 17.29 1.53 -1.56
CA ILE A 145 17.21 1.23 -0.13
C ILE A 145 18.58 0.90 0.47
N ILE A 146 19.52 0.34 -0.30
CA ILE A 146 20.90 0.08 0.15
C ILE A 146 21.58 1.42 0.45
N GLU A 147 21.53 2.35 -0.50
CA GLU A 147 22.09 3.69 -0.37
C GLU A 147 21.50 4.44 0.83
N LYS A 148 20.16 4.45 0.94
CA LYS A 148 19.45 5.15 2.02
C LYS A 148 19.75 4.57 3.40
N VAL A 149 19.84 3.24 3.52
CA VAL A 149 20.23 2.57 4.78
C VAL A 149 21.70 2.83 5.12
N ALA A 150 22.59 2.85 4.14
CA ALA A 150 23.99 3.18 4.34
C ALA A 150 24.17 4.63 4.80
N GLN A 151 23.53 5.59 4.11
CA GLN A 151 23.51 7.01 4.49
C GLN A 151 22.99 7.18 5.93
N TRP A 152 21.87 6.54 6.25
CA TRP A 152 21.28 6.57 7.59
C TRP A 152 22.23 6.05 8.67
N ARG A 153 22.92 4.93 8.42
CA ARG A 153 23.87 4.36 9.39
C ARG A 153 25.17 5.15 9.50
N ASN A 154 25.63 5.79 8.43
CA ASN A 154 26.78 6.69 8.47
C ASN A 154 26.49 7.92 9.33
N LEU A 155 25.33 8.55 9.16
CA LEU A 155 24.90 9.68 9.99
C LEU A 155 24.82 9.33 11.49
N TYR A 156 24.38 8.11 11.80
CA TYR A 156 24.34 7.60 13.17
C TYR A 156 25.73 7.31 13.75
N ASN A 157 26.62 6.69 12.96
CA ASN A 157 27.98 6.35 13.40
C ASN A 157 28.87 7.60 13.58
N GLY A 158 28.56 8.66 12.84
CA GLY A 158 29.18 9.98 12.92
C GLY A 158 29.74 10.41 11.57
N VAL A 159 29.52 11.69 11.24
CA VAL A 159 30.08 12.33 10.05
C VAL A 159 30.84 13.61 10.45
N PRO A 160 31.96 13.94 9.79
CA PRO A 160 32.67 15.18 10.04
C PRO A 160 31.80 16.36 9.62
N ASN A 161 31.68 17.36 10.48
CA ASN A 161 31.03 18.63 10.17
C ASN A 161 32.01 19.58 9.46
N SER A 162 31.53 20.74 9.00
CA SER A 162 32.37 21.78 8.34
C SER A 162 33.57 22.23 9.19
N ASN A 163 33.50 22.04 10.51
CA ASN A 163 34.58 22.39 11.46
C ASN A 163 35.55 21.22 11.72
N GLY A 164 35.41 20.09 11.02
CA GLY A 164 36.22 18.87 11.22
C GLY A 164 35.82 18.02 12.42
N GLU A 165 34.83 18.44 13.21
CA GLU A 165 34.32 17.69 14.37
C GLU A 165 33.39 16.55 13.95
N MET A 166 33.54 15.38 14.59
CA MET A 166 32.68 14.22 14.35
C MET A 166 31.33 14.36 15.06
N VAL A 167 30.27 14.62 14.30
CA VAL A 167 28.91 14.75 14.82
C VAL A 167 28.15 13.45 14.59
N ARG A 168 27.62 12.86 15.67
CA ARG A 168 26.74 11.68 15.65
C ARG A 168 25.29 12.12 15.80
N LEU A 169 24.45 11.70 14.86
CA LEU A 169 23.00 11.93 14.96
C LEU A 169 22.32 10.75 15.66
N THR A 170 21.20 10.99 16.32
CA THR A 170 20.30 9.92 16.71
C THR A 170 19.70 9.24 15.46
N LEU A 171 19.16 8.03 15.62
CA LEU A 171 18.55 7.30 14.50
C LEU A 171 17.34 8.06 13.93
N GLU A 172 16.59 8.73 14.78
CA GLU A 172 15.43 9.56 14.42
C GLU A 172 15.85 10.81 13.62
N GLU A 173 16.87 11.54 14.07
CA GLU A 173 17.41 12.70 13.36
C GLU A 173 18.02 12.30 12.02
N ALA A 174 18.79 11.21 12.01
CA ALA A 174 19.36 10.66 10.78
C ALA A 174 18.25 10.22 9.80
N ALA A 175 17.16 9.64 10.27
CA ALA A 175 16.03 9.23 9.43
C ALA A 175 15.33 10.45 8.79
N THR A 176 15.13 11.51 9.58
CA THR A 176 14.60 12.80 9.09
C THR A 176 15.50 13.37 8.00
N LYS A 177 16.83 13.37 8.20
CA LYS A 177 17.81 13.85 7.21
C LYS A 177 17.86 13.03 5.92
N VAL A 178 17.56 11.73 6.00
CA VAL A 178 17.52 10.81 4.84
C VAL A 178 16.21 10.92 4.04
N GLY A 179 15.16 11.53 4.63
CA GLY A 179 13.84 11.68 4.01
C GLY A 179 13.00 10.39 4.01
N ILE A 180 13.29 9.45 4.92
CA ILE A 180 12.54 8.20 5.05
C ILE A 180 12.22 7.96 6.51
N SER A 181 10.98 7.55 6.80
CA SER A 181 10.59 7.23 8.18
C SER A 181 11.52 6.16 8.79
N LYS A 182 11.89 6.35 10.06
CA LYS A 182 12.71 5.40 10.81
C LYS A 182 12.18 3.96 10.71
N LYS A 183 10.86 3.79 10.84
CA LYS A 183 10.19 2.48 10.72
C LYS A 183 10.48 1.80 9.37
N SER A 184 10.46 2.54 8.27
CA SER A 184 10.77 1.99 6.94
C SER A 184 12.25 1.65 6.80
N LEU A 185 13.15 2.49 7.33
CA LEU A 185 14.60 2.24 7.33
C LEU A 185 14.96 1.02 8.18
N ASP A 186 14.30 0.83 9.32
CA ASP A 186 14.42 -0.36 10.16
C ASP A 186 13.98 -1.63 9.41
N ASP A 187 12.84 -1.61 8.71
CA ASP A 187 12.42 -2.73 7.85
C ASP A 187 13.43 -2.99 6.74
N TYR A 188 13.87 -1.97 6.00
CA TYR A 188 14.84 -2.13 4.92
C TYR A 188 16.15 -2.73 5.43
N LEU A 189 16.70 -2.24 6.54
CA LEU A 189 17.90 -2.79 7.14
C LEU A 189 17.71 -4.27 7.51
N LEU A 190 16.56 -4.64 8.06
CA LEU A 190 16.25 -6.03 8.38
C LEU A 190 16.20 -6.91 7.13
N GLN A 191 15.55 -6.44 6.06
CA GLN A 191 15.49 -7.15 4.77
C GLN A 191 16.89 -7.29 4.15
N LEU A 192 17.73 -6.26 4.20
CA LEU A 192 19.10 -6.30 3.69
C LEU A 192 19.96 -7.31 4.47
N ARG A 193 19.85 -7.33 5.80
CA ARG A 193 20.56 -8.29 6.66
C ARG A 193 20.16 -9.73 6.33
N PHE A 194 18.87 -10.02 6.22
CA PHE A 194 18.41 -11.36 5.86
C PHE A 194 18.70 -11.72 4.41
N GLY A 195 18.60 -10.76 3.50
CA GLY A 195 19.00 -10.94 2.10
C GLY A 195 20.45 -11.38 2.02
N ARG A 196 21.36 -10.68 2.70
CA ARG A 196 22.78 -11.07 2.78
C ARG A 196 22.95 -12.43 3.43
N LYS A 197 22.26 -12.70 4.55
CA LYS A 197 22.31 -13.99 5.24
C LYS A 197 21.95 -15.15 4.31
N TYR A 198 20.87 -15.03 3.55
CA TYR A 198 20.37 -16.07 2.65
C TYR A 198 20.98 -16.00 1.24
N GLY A 199 21.99 -15.16 1.00
CA GLY A 199 22.71 -15.13 -0.28
C GLY A 199 22.02 -14.38 -1.43
N PHE A 200 21.13 -13.42 -1.13
CA PHE A 200 20.50 -12.56 -2.15
C PHE A 200 21.55 -11.79 -2.96
N ASN A 201 21.46 -11.84 -4.29
CA ASN A 201 22.34 -11.12 -5.18
C ASN A 201 21.87 -9.66 -5.37
N PHE A 202 22.38 -8.77 -4.52
CA PHE A 202 22.01 -7.35 -4.57
C PHE A 202 22.45 -6.63 -5.85
N GLU A 203 23.56 -7.05 -6.48
CA GLU A 203 24.08 -6.40 -7.68
C GLU A 203 23.18 -6.68 -8.89
N GLU A 204 22.80 -7.95 -9.08
CA GLU A 204 21.91 -8.36 -10.18
C GLU A 204 20.51 -7.75 -10.04
N HIS A 205 20.03 -7.60 -8.80
CA HIS A 205 18.67 -7.13 -8.50
C HIS A 205 18.61 -5.66 -8.05
N LYS A 206 19.66 -4.86 -8.22
CA LYS A 206 19.70 -3.46 -7.72
C LYS A 206 18.59 -2.58 -8.30
N ASN A 207 18.18 -2.86 -9.53
CA ASN A 207 17.13 -2.11 -10.23
C ASN A 207 15.72 -2.64 -9.98
N ASP A 208 15.59 -3.81 -9.34
CA ASP A 208 14.31 -4.42 -9.03
C ASP A 208 13.68 -3.77 -7.79
N LYS A 209 12.35 -3.93 -7.66
CA LYS A 209 11.60 -3.44 -6.50
C LYS A 209 11.94 -4.23 -5.24
N VAL A 210 11.93 -3.56 -4.09
CA VAL A 210 12.21 -4.17 -2.76
C VAL A 210 11.29 -5.34 -2.43
N GLY A 211 10.08 -5.41 -3.01
CA GLY A 211 9.17 -6.54 -2.88
C GLY A 211 9.79 -7.87 -3.27
N LEU A 212 10.70 -7.88 -4.26
CA LEU A 212 11.44 -9.08 -4.65
C LEU A 212 12.31 -9.60 -3.50
N LEU A 213 13.06 -8.70 -2.85
CA LEU A 213 13.89 -9.01 -1.68
C LEU A 213 13.02 -9.50 -0.50
N ARG A 214 11.86 -8.87 -0.26
CA ARG A 214 10.95 -9.29 0.82
C ARG A 214 10.37 -10.68 0.57
N ALA A 215 9.95 -10.97 -0.66
CA ALA A 215 9.43 -12.28 -1.05
C ALA A 215 10.51 -13.36 -0.88
N PHE A 216 11.74 -13.06 -1.32
CA PHE A 216 12.91 -13.91 -1.14
C PHE A 216 13.17 -14.24 0.34
N VAL A 217 13.28 -13.20 1.20
CA VAL A 217 13.52 -13.38 2.63
C VAL A 217 12.38 -14.18 3.29
N LYS A 218 11.12 -13.96 2.89
CA LYS A 218 9.97 -14.71 3.40
C LYS A 218 10.06 -16.19 3.03
N LYS A 219 10.42 -16.53 1.78
CA LYS A 219 10.62 -17.92 1.31
C LYS A 219 11.64 -18.63 2.23
N PHE A 220 12.83 -18.06 2.41
CA PHE A 220 13.89 -18.71 3.17
C PHE A 220 13.67 -18.73 4.69
N LYS A 221 12.96 -17.74 5.25
CA LYS A 221 12.49 -17.82 6.64
C LYS A 221 11.51 -18.98 6.86
N LYS A 222 10.60 -19.21 5.91
CA LYS A 222 9.68 -20.35 5.97
C LYS A 222 10.44 -21.66 5.90
N ILE A 223 11.34 -21.81 4.92
CA ILE A 223 12.22 -23.00 4.79
C ILE A 223 13.01 -23.23 6.09
N GLN A 224 13.61 -22.20 6.66
CA GLN A 224 14.34 -22.31 7.93
C GLN A 224 13.43 -22.73 9.10
N SER A 225 12.21 -22.21 9.17
CA SER A 225 11.23 -22.62 10.19
C SER A 225 10.78 -24.06 10.00
N ASP A 226 10.61 -24.53 8.77
CA ASP A 226 10.18 -25.90 8.51
C ASP A 226 11.33 -26.89 8.74
N LEU A 227 12.56 -26.54 8.37
CA LEU A 227 13.77 -27.29 8.73
C LEU A 227 13.94 -27.45 10.24
N SER A 228 13.62 -26.42 11.03
CA SER A 228 13.73 -26.49 12.50
C SER A 228 12.73 -27.46 13.16
N LYS A 229 11.70 -27.92 12.43
CA LYS A 229 10.70 -28.88 12.92
C LYS A 229 11.08 -30.33 12.60
N VAL A 230 12.02 -30.56 11.69
CA VAL A 230 12.52 -31.90 11.36
C VAL A 230 13.28 -32.44 12.58
N LYS A 231 13.13 -33.72 12.93
CA LYS A 231 13.88 -34.26 14.08
C LYS A 231 15.35 -34.51 13.71
N PRO A 232 16.27 -34.41 14.68
CA PRO A 232 17.66 -34.78 14.44
C PRO A 232 17.76 -36.23 13.94
N GLY A 233 18.38 -36.43 12.78
CA GLY A 233 18.56 -37.76 12.16
C GLY A 233 17.46 -38.21 11.20
N GLU A 234 16.36 -37.45 11.05
CA GLU A 234 15.38 -37.69 9.98
C GLU A 234 15.87 -37.09 8.66
N THR A 235 15.61 -37.79 7.55
CA THR A 235 15.89 -37.28 6.20
C THR A 235 15.03 -36.05 5.90
N ILE A 236 15.64 -35.02 5.30
CA ILE A 236 14.92 -33.81 4.88
C ILE A 236 13.81 -34.21 3.91
N PRO A 237 12.55 -33.77 4.11
CA PRO A 237 11.48 -33.99 3.16
C PRO A 237 11.88 -33.54 1.74
N SER A 238 11.67 -34.40 0.75
CA SER A 238 12.07 -34.17 -0.65
C SER A 238 11.54 -32.83 -1.20
N GLU A 239 10.36 -32.39 -0.77
CA GLU A 239 9.78 -31.09 -1.14
C GLU A 239 10.61 -29.89 -0.62
N LEU A 240 11.18 -29.97 0.60
CA LEU A 240 12.05 -28.92 1.14
C LEU A 240 13.41 -28.91 0.43
N GLU A 241 13.94 -30.08 0.12
CA GLU A 241 15.19 -30.20 -0.64
C GLU A 241 15.05 -29.59 -2.05
N GLN A 242 13.92 -29.82 -2.71
CA GLN A 242 13.62 -29.16 -3.98
C GLN A 242 13.56 -27.64 -3.85
N GLN A 243 12.88 -27.11 -2.82
CA GLN A 243 12.76 -25.66 -2.59
C GLN A 243 14.10 -24.97 -2.30
N ILE A 244 15.05 -25.69 -1.68
CA ILE A 244 16.42 -25.21 -1.43
C ILE A 244 17.23 -25.16 -2.73
N ASN A 245 17.04 -26.16 -3.61
CA ASN A 245 17.78 -26.30 -4.87
C ASN A 245 17.20 -25.46 -6.02
N GLU A 246 15.98 -24.94 -5.87
CA GLU A 246 15.38 -24.00 -6.80
C GLU A 246 16.07 -22.63 -6.79
N LYS A 247 15.89 -21.88 -7.88
CA LYS A 247 16.31 -20.47 -7.97
C LYS A 247 15.74 -19.68 -6.77
N GLY A 248 16.57 -18.80 -6.21
CA GLY A 248 16.14 -17.94 -5.11
C GLY A 248 15.04 -16.96 -5.50
N THR A 249 15.14 -16.39 -6.71
CA THR A 249 14.11 -15.50 -7.27
C THR A 249 13.78 -15.91 -8.71
N PRO A 250 12.56 -15.64 -9.22
CA PRO A 250 12.20 -15.96 -10.60
C PRO A 250 12.99 -15.14 -11.63
N LEU A 251 13.53 -13.99 -11.22
CA LEU A 251 14.30 -13.09 -12.08
C LEU A 251 15.79 -13.45 -12.15
N CYS A 252 16.26 -14.41 -11.35
CA CYS A 252 17.65 -14.89 -11.37
C CYS A 252 18.02 -15.47 -12.74
N LYS A 253 19.10 -14.95 -13.35
CA LYS A 253 19.64 -15.47 -14.62
C LYS A 253 20.18 -16.89 -14.46
N SER A 254 20.86 -17.19 -13.36
CA SER A 254 21.45 -18.51 -13.07
C SER A 254 20.65 -19.29 -12.02
N LYS A 255 20.70 -20.64 -12.09
CA LYS A 255 20.17 -21.54 -11.04
C LYS A 255 20.89 -21.38 -9.70
N LYS A 256 22.13 -20.90 -9.71
CA LYS A 256 22.94 -20.66 -8.51
C LYS A 256 22.80 -19.25 -7.95
N CYS A 257 21.99 -18.39 -8.56
CA CYS A 257 21.80 -17.02 -8.10
C CYS A 257 20.74 -16.96 -6.99
N CYS A 258 21.01 -16.15 -5.97
CA CYS A 258 20.18 -16.01 -4.77
C CYS A 258 20.01 -17.33 -4.00
N VAL A 259 21.07 -18.12 -3.83
CA VAL A 259 21.01 -19.38 -3.06
C VAL A 259 21.70 -19.18 -1.70
N PRO A 260 21.15 -19.70 -0.60
CA PRO A 260 21.80 -19.63 0.70
C PRO A 260 23.20 -20.27 0.67
N PRO A 261 24.21 -19.62 1.27
CA PRO A 261 25.50 -20.26 1.50
C PRO A 261 25.37 -21.53 2.33
N SER A 262 26.29 -22.47 2.12
CA SER A 262 26.38 -23.71 2.89
C SER A 262 26.39 -23.42 4.41
N GLY A 263 25.60 -24.18 5.17
CA GLY A 263 25.52 -24.05 6.64
C GLY A 263 24.63 -22.92 7.17
N ILE A 264 24.10 -22.02 6.32
CA ILE A 264 23.17 -20.96 6.76
C ILE A 264 21.80 -21.54 7.14
N LEU A 265 21.33 -22.51 6.36
CA LEU A 265 20.13 -23.27 6.67
C LEU A 265 20.51 -24.37 7.66
N LYS A 266 20.19 -24.14 8.93
CA LYS A 266 20.47 -25.10 9.99
C LYS A 266 19.53 -26.30 9.87
N VAL A 267 20.11 -27.47 9.61
CA VAL A 267 19.43 -28.76 9.76
C VAL A 267 19.71 -29.27 11.17
N PRO A 268 18.70 -29.72 11.94
CA PRO A 268 18.93 -30.28 13.27
C PRO A 268 19.85 -31.50 13.17
N GLY A 269 20.99 -31.46 13.87
CA GLY A 269 21.99 -32.53 13.90
C GLY A 269 23.24 -32.33 13.03
N GLN A 270 23.29 -31.30 12.18
CA GLN A 270 24.53 -30.91 11.49
C GLN A 270 25.27 -29.84 12.28
N SER A 271 26.37 -30.22 12.93
CA SER A 271 27.37 -29.30 13.46
C SER A 271 27.92 -28.46 12.31
N SER A 272 27.89 -27.14 12.43
CA SER A 272 28.67 -26.27 11.55
C SER A 272 30.15 -26.50 11.86
N ASN A 273 30.83 -27.22 10.98
CA ASN A 273 32.30 -27.29 10.93
C ASN A 273 32.90 -25.94 10.55
#